data_AF-A0A9P5GE73-F1
#
_entry.id   AF-A0A9P5GE73-F1
#
_cell.length_a   1.000
_cell.length_b   1.000
_cell.length_c   1.000
_cell.angle_alpha   90.00
_cell.angle_beta   90.00
_cell.angle_gamma   90.00
#
_symmetry.space_group_name_H-M   'P 1'
#
loop_
_entity.id
_entity.type
_entity.pdbx_description
1 polymer ?
#
loop_
_entity_poly.entity_id
_entity_poly.type
_entity_poly.pdbx_seq_one_letter_code
_entity_poly.pdbx_strand_id
1 'polypeptide(L)'
;MNTGLWKLYYTKEHMFSETARESWSLPDLQPLSGISSPNQDSPSGQVSNPDRLLQYAFAVVQHTLTSGSRRGQVIKEALDSLRMTTIRLRTTNSSVPPYSETQAYFWIQVVHAAIQSIKATPGSSTSERSIVDIPASRIGSATLNALFELNSSTWRQYYSEKVWNSIAARVEFVPPDLKPIPNVITISSQSQEQAALFKQMELSLLQSSPRLPTVECLSFQAIWVIRDVQALAGSSMVDSPSISSHSHLLLYLYRKLIVGSENGPGKTALEQAEKMSGPRVDSVTHKMFWIQVFLIAMARAEASKKLADKETSPEKATFEAFIRGNLHLVHEDLPSLYYTPEIWQSKEASEVMIAPDRRRMDGFLESRDKEKLGQLVFI
;
A
#
# COMPACT_ATOMS: atom_id res chain seq x y z
N MET A 1 -37.65 -17.37 5.23
CA MET A 1 -37.09 -16.29 4.37
C MET A 1 -37.72 -14.97 4.78
N ASN A 2 -36.92 -13.96 5.12
CA ASN A 2 -37.43 -12.68 5.63
C ASN A 2 -37.80 -11.76 4.47
N THR A 3 -39.10 -11.67 4.15
CA THR A 3 -39.64 -10.94 2.99
C THR A 3 -39.53 -9.41 3.11
N GLY A 4 -39.01 -8.90 4.23
CA GLY A 4 -38.86 -7.47 4.51
C GLY A 4 -37.45 -6.91 4.33
N LEU A 5 -36.45 -7.71 3.93
CA LEU A 5 -35.05 -7.26 3.85
C LEU A 5 -34.82 -6.06 2.92
N TRP A 6 -35.59 -5.96 1.83
CA TRP A 6 -35.48 -4.85 0.89
C TRP A 6 -35.81 -3.49 1.53
N LYS A 7 -36.64 -3.44 2.58
CA LYS A 7 -37.02 -2.19 3.27
C LYS A 7 -35.87 -1.50 3.99
N LEU A 8 -34.75 -2.21 4.22
CA LEU A 8 -33.54 -1.62 4.79
C LEU A 8 -32.73 -0.84 3.75
N TYR A 9 -32.87 -1.22 2.47
CA TYR A 9 -32.04 -0.71 1.39
C TYR A 9 -32.82 0.19 0.43
N TYR A 10 -34.12 -0.06 0.24
CA TYR A 10 -34.95 0.64 -0.73
C TYR A 10 -36.17 1.32 -0.08
N THR A 11 -36.48 2.55 -0.47
CA THR A 11 -37.84 3.08 -0.27
C THR A 11 -38.82 2.37 -1.20
N LYS A 12 -40.08 2.29 -0.76
CA LYS A 12 -41.15 1.66 -1.55
C LYS A 12 -41.34 2.38 -2.89
N GLU A 13 -41.27 3.71 -2.89
CA GLU A 13 -41.49 4.53 -4.08
C GLU A 13 -40.36 4.35 -5.11
N HIS A 14 -39.11 4.24 -4.65
CA HIS A 14 -37.96 4.01 -5.52
C HIS A 14 -37.97 2.60 -6.13
N MET A 15 -38.26 1.57 -5.33
CA MET A 15 -38.30 0.17 -5.77
C MET A 15 -39.40 -0.12 -6.80
N PHE A 16 -40.53 0.58 -6.70
CA PHE A 16 -41.68 0.40 -7.62
C PHE A 16 -41.80 1.52 -8.65
N SER A 17 -40.77 2.35 -8.82
CA SER A 17 -40.71 3.35 -9.88
C SER A 17 -40.63 2.73 -11.28
N GLU A 18 -41.11 3.44 -12.30
CA GLU A 18 -41.05 3.00 -13.70
C GLU A 18 -39.59 2.77 -14.14
N THR A 19 -38.69 3.65 -13.74
CA THR A 19 -37.23 3.52 -13.91
C THR A 19 -36.64 2.27 -13.29
N ALA A 20 -37.09 1.85 -12.10
CA ALA A 20 -36.62 0.62 -11.44
C ALA A 20 -37.22 -0.65 -12.06
N ARG A 21 -38.37 -0.56 -12.75
CA ARG A 21 -38.93 -1.68 -13.53
C ARG A 21 -38.19 -1.90 -14.84
N GLU A 22 -37.67 -0.83 -15.43
CA GLU A 22 -37.00 -0.86 -16.74
C GLU A 22 -35.48 -1.03 -16.65
N SER A 23 -34.87 -0.71 -15.49
CA SER A 23 -33.42 -0.77 -15.30
C SER A 23 -33.03 -1.12 -13.87
N TRP A 24 -31.85 -1.71 -13.69
CA TRP A 24 -31.29 -2.00 -12.37
C TRP A 24 -31.02 -0.69 -11.61
N SER A 25 -31.74 -0.46 -10.51
CA SER A 25 -31.58 0.72 -9.65
C SER A 25 -30.84 0.38 -8.35
N LEU A 26 -29.87 1.23 -8.01
CA LEU A 26 -29.15 1.13 -6.74
C LEU A 26 -30.08 1.52 -5.57
N PRO A 27 -29.85 0.96 -4.38
CA PRO A 27 -30.66 1.29 -3.22
C PRO A 27 -30.47 2.74 -2.76
N ASP A 28 -31.57 3.35 -2.32
CA ASP A 28 -31.67 4.76 -1.95
C ASP A 28 -31.60 5.01 -0.44
N LEU A 29 -31.88 4.00 0.41
CA LEU A 29 -31.79 4.14 1.87
C LEU A 29 -30.42 3.78 2.42
N GLN A 30 -29.83 2.68 1.93
CA GLN A 30 -28.55 2.20 2.40
C GLN A 30 -27.80 1.50 1.25
N PRO A 31 -26.52 1.78 1.02
CA PRO A 31 -25.74 1.04 0.03
C PRO A 31 -25.63 -0.44 0.43
N LEU A 32 -25.70 -1.34 -0.56
CA LEU A 32 -25.46 -2.76 -0.33
C LEU A 32 -24.01 -2.93 0.14
N SER A 33 -23.84 -3.75 1.19
CA SER A 33 -22.51 -4.07 1.72
C SER A 33 -21.67 -4.69 0.60
N GLY A 34 -20.63 -3.98 0.14
CA GLY A 34 -19.73 -4.43 -0.94
C GLY A 34 -19.86 -3.69 -2.28
N ILE A 35 -20.88 -2.85 -2.47
CA ILE A 35 -21.02 -2.03 -3.68
C ILE A 35 -20.68 -0.57 -3.32
N SER A 36 -19.39 -0.24 -3.37
CA SER A 36 -18.98 1.16 -3.36
C SER A 36 -19.56 1.85 -4.60
N SER A 37 -20.23 2.99 -4.39
CA SER A 37 -20.77 3.79 -5.47
C SER A 37 -19.65 4.13 -6.48
N PRO A 38 -19.85 4.01 -7.80
CA PRO A 38 -18.80 4.25 -8.80
C PRO A 38 -18.31 5.70 -8.87
N ASN A 39 -18.88 6.61 -8.07
CA ASN A 39 -18.49 8.02 -7.96
C ASN A 39 -17.75 8.37 -6.65
N GLN A 40 -17.27 7.39 -5.88
CA GLN A 40 -16.39 7.67 -4.72
C GLN A 40 -14.89 7.54 -5.01
N ASP A 41 -14.48 7.56 -6.28
CA ASP A 41 -13.07 7.77 -6.67
C ASP A 41 -12.76 9.25 -6.89
N SER A 42 -13.24 10.11 -5.99
CA SER A 42 -12.59 11.39 -5.72
C SER A 42 -11.62 11.19 -4.57
N PRO A 43 -10.45 11.87 -4.51
CA PRO A 43 -9.63 11.93 -3.31
C PRO A 43 -10.32 12.85 -2.28
N SER A 44 -11.55 12.51 -1.90
CA SER A 44 -12.34 13.23 -0.93
C SER A 44 -11.79 12.91 0.45
N GLY A 45 -10.98 13.82 0.97
CA GLY A 45 -10.71 14.00 2.39
C GLY A 45 -10.26 12.74 3.10
N GLN A 46 -8.95 12.53 3.20
CA GLN A 46 -8.39 11.77 4.31
C GLN A 46 -8.79 12.46 5.62
N VAL A 47 -9.98 12.12 6.12
CA VAL A 47 -10.36 12.26 7.52
C VAL A 47 -9.21 11.68 8.32
N SER A 48 -8.69 12.47 9.26
CA SER A 48 -7.59 12.13 10.18
C SER A 48 -7.64 10.65 10.57
N ASN A 49 -6.90 9.79 9.85
CA ASN A 49 -6.87 8.35 10.13
C ASN A 49 -6.19 8.19 11.50
N PRO A 50 -6.94 7.83 12.56
CA PRO A 50 -6.39 7.80 13.91
C PRO A 50 -5.30 6.73 14.05
N ASP A 51 -5.30 5.73 13.17
CA ASP A 51 -4.34 4.62 13.15
C ASP A 51 -3.18 4.86 12.17
N ARG A 52 -3.05 6.06 11.58
CA ARG A 52 -1.99 6.41 10.62
C ARG A 52 -0.59 6.08 11.13
N LEU A 53 -0.27 6.46 12.36
CA LEU A 53 1.06 6.22 12.95
C LEU A 53 1.28 4.73 13.27
N LEU A 54 0.22 4.01 13.62
CA LEU A 54 0.26 2.57 13.86
C LEU A 54 0.52 1.79 12.56
N GLN A 55 -0.16 2.15 11.46
CA GLN A 55 0.09 1.61 10.12
C GLN A 55 1.52 1.91 9.65
N TYR A 56 1.99 3.13 9.88
CA TYR A 56 3.35 3.53 9.56
C TYR A 56 4.38 2.72 10.34
N ALA A 57 4.20 2.59 11.65
CA ALA A 57 5.05 1.77 12.51
C ALA A 57 5.10 0.30 12.04
N PHE A 58 3.95 -0.25 11.63
CA PHE A 58 3.87 -1.58 11.05
C PHE A 58 4.77 -1.72 9.82
N ALA A 59 4.68 -0.80 8.85
CA ALA A 59 5.53 -0.83 7.65
C ALA A 59 7.04 -0.75 7.99
N VAL A 60 7.41 0.10 8.95
CA VAL A 60 8.81 0.28 9.39
C VAL A 60 9.37 -0.98 10.04
N VAL A 61 8.58 -1.59 10.94
CA VAL A 61 9.03 -2.81 11.64
C VAL A 61 9.08 -3.99 10.68
N GLN A 62 8.10 -4.14 9.78
CA GLN A 62 8.15 -5.16 8.72
C GLN A 62 9.41 -5.03 7.87
N HIS A 63 9.75 -3.83 7.40
CA HIS A 63 10.99 -3.60 6.66
C HIS A 63 12.24 -3.94 7.48
N THR A 64 12.26 -3.60 8.77
CA THR A 64 13.39 -3.92 9.67
C THR A 64 13.62 -5.43 9.76
N LEU A 65 12.55 -6.23 9.68
CA LEU A 65 12.61 -7.69 9.78
C LEU A 65 13.06 -8.36 8.49
N THR A 66 12.80 -7.76 7.32
CA THR A 66 13.06 -8.37 6.01
C THR A 66 14.33 -7.87 5.34
N SER A 67 14.76 -6.64 5.60
CA SER A 67 15.86 -5.98 4.88
C SER A 67 17.27 -6.33 5.35
N GLY A 68 17.43 -6.99 6.51
CA GLY A 68 18.75 -7.21 7.14
C GLY A 68 19.48 -5.93 7.56
N SER A 69 18.86 -4.76 7.40
CA SER A 69 19.43 -3.46 7.74
C SER A 69 19.49 -3.23 9.25
N ARG A 70 20.44 -2.41 9.71
CA ARG A 70 20.57 -2.07 11.14
C ARG A 70 19.32 -1.31 11.60
N ARG A 71 18.59 -1.87 12.56
CA ARG A 71 17.35 -1.29 13.15
C ARG A 71 17.45 0.21 13.45
N GLY A 72 18.53 0.65 14.10
CA GLY A 72 18.69 2.07 14.45
C GLY A 72 18.73 3.00 13.24
N GLN A 73 19.35 2.57 12.13
CA GLN A 73 19.37 3.32 10.88
C GLN A 73 17.98 3.36 10.24
N VAL A 74 17.30 2.21 10.17
CA VAL A 74 15.95 2.12 9.58
C VAL A 74 14.98 3.05 10.30
N ILE A 75 15.01 3.05 11.64
CA ILE A 75 14.12 3.89 12.43
C ILE A 75 14.44 5.38 12.25
N LYS A 76 15.72 5.76 12.24
CA LYS A 76 16.10 7.16 12.01
C LYS A 76 15.53 7.68 10.69
N GLU A 77 15.70 6.92 9.62
CA GLU A 77 15.21 7.30 8.29
C GLU A 77 13.69 7.29 8.18
N ALA A 78 13.04 6.36 8.88
CA ALA A 78 11.59 6.37 9.01
C ALA A 78 11.10 7.66 9.69
N LEU A 79 11.70 8.03 10.83
CA LEU A 79 11.32 9.25 11.54
C LEU A 79 11.54 10.51 10.68
N ASP A 80 12.68 10.61 10.00
CA ASP A 80 12.99 11.72 9.09
C ASP A 80 12.01 11.77 7.89
N SER A 81 11.71 10.61 7.30
CA SER A 81 10.72 10.49 6.21
C SER A 81 9.33 10.93 6.67
N LEU A 82 8.89 10.45 7.83
CA LEU A 82 7.58 10.77 8.37
C LEU A 82 7.46 12.26 8.69
N ARG A 83 8.51 12.87 9.23
CA ARG A 83 8.59 14.31 9.50
C ARG A 83 8.42 15.10 8.21
N MET A 84 9.23 14.81 7.19
CA MET A 84 9.19 15.49 5.91
C MET A 84 7.82 15.35 5.22
N THR A 85 7.29 14.12 5.16
CA THR A 85 6.00 13.86 4.52
C THR A 85 4.85 14.52 5.29
N THR A 86 4.89 14.53 6.62
CA THR A 86 3.86 15.20 7.44
C THR A 86 3.88 16.71 7.25
N ILE A 87 5.06 17.34 7.22
CA ILE A 87 5.19 18.78 6.94
C ILE A 87 4.60 19.09 5.57
N ARG A 88 4.97 18.31 4.53
CA ARG A 88 4.45 18.50 3.17
C ARG A 88 2.93 18.34 3.10
N LEU A 89 2.38 17.26 3.67
CA LEU A 89 0.93 17.03 3.66
C LEU A 89 0.15 18.14 4.36
N ARG A 90 0.73 18.74 5.40
CA ARG A 90 0.12 19.86 6.12
C ARG A 90 0.08 21.17 5.31
N THR A 91 0.90 21.30 4.27
CA THR A 91 0.81 22.47 3.35
C THR A 91 -0.46 22.44 2.51
N THR A 92 -0.96 21.25 2.17
CA THR A 92 -2.16 21.05 1.35
C THR A 92 -3.39 20.68 2.17
N ASN A 93 -3.19 20.10 3.36
CA ASN A 93 -4.26 19.62 4.23
C ASN A 93 -3.96 19.91 5.71
N SER A 94 -4.55 20.98 6.24
CA SER A 94 -4.37 21.41 7.63
C SER A 94 -4.95 20.44 8.68
N SER A 95 -5.82 19.50 8.29
CA SER A 95 -6.41 18.51 9.20
C SER A 95 -5.45 17.40 9.63
N VAL A 96 -4.33 17.22 8.90
CA VAL A 96 -3.30 16.24 9.24
C VAL A 96 -2.61 16.66 10.54
N PRO A 97 -2.55 15.82 11.60
CA PRO A 97 -1.88 16.18 12.86
C PRO A 97 -0.41 16.58 12.66
N PRO A 98 0.13 17.49 13.50
CA PRO A 98 1.54 17.86 13.45
C PRO A 98 2.42 16.63 13.73
N TYR A 99 3.62 16.61 13.16
CA TYR A 99 4.59 15.56 13.43
C TYR A 99 4.94 15.53 14.92
N SER A 100 5.09 14.31 15.45
CA SER A 100 5.60 14.09 16.78
C SER A 100 6.53 12.88 16.82
N GLU A 101 7.78 13.10 17.20
CA GLU A 101 8.81 12.05 17.27
C GLU A 101 8.46 11.01 18.33
N THR A 102 8.04 11.45 19.53
CA THR A 102 7.61 10.54 20.59
C THR A 102 6.45 9.67 20.15
N GLN A 103 5.44 10.25 19.49
CA GLN A 103 4.27 9.49 19.06
C GLN A 103 4.63 8.44 18.00
N ALA A 104 5.44 8.83 17.01
CA ALA A 104 5.90 7.91 15.97
C ALA A 104 6.78 6.78 16.55
N TYR A 105 7.74 7.13 17.40
CA TYR A 105 8.66 6.18 18.00
C TYR A 105 7.95 5.22 18.97
N PHE A 106 6.98 5.72 19.74
CA PHE A 106 6.12 4.88 20.59
C PHE A 106 5.46 3.75 19.78
N TRP A 107 4.80 4.08 18.67
CA TRP A 107 4.13 3.08 17.85
C TRP A 107 5.12 2.08 17.25
N ILE A 108 6.29 2.53 16.81
CA ILE A 108 7.37 1.64 16.34
C ILE A 108 7.81 0.67 17.45
N GLN A 109 7.96 1.15 18.69
CA GLN A 109 8.32 0.31 19.83
C GLN A 109 7.22 -0.70 20.18
N VAL A 110 5.96 -0.28 20.22
CA VAL A 110 4.82 -1.16 20.52
C VAL A 110 4.67 -2.25 19.49
N VAL A 111 4.71 -1.91 18.20
CA VAL A 111 4.64 -2.90 17.11
C VAL A 111 5.84 -3.85 17.16
N HIS A 112 7.04 -3.34 17.44
CA HIS A 112 8.23 -4.18 17.60
C HIS A 112 8.09 -5.17 18.76
N ALA A 113 7.60 -4.72 19.91
CA ALA A 113 7.34 -5.57 21.07
C ALA A 113 6.26 -6.62 20.76
N ALA A 114 5.16 -6.23 20.10
CA ALA A 114 4.11 -7.13 19.64
C ALA A 114 4.70 -8.26 18.77
N ILE A 115 5.45 -7.91 17.72
CA ILE A 115 6.05 -8.90 16.84
C ILE A 115 7.09 -9.78 17.56
N GLN A 116 7.88 -9.21 18.47
CA GLN A 116 8.84 -9.98 19.27
C GLN A 116 8.14 -11.00 20.17
N SER A 117 6.94 -10.69 20.66
CA SER A 117 6.14 -11.58 21.52
C SER A 117 5.66 -12.82 20.78
N ILE A 118 5.32 -12.66 19.49
CA ILE A 118 4.97 -13.78 18.62
C ILE A 118 6.17 -14.73 18.48
N LYS A 119 7.36 -14.18 18.24
CA LYS A 119 8.60 -14.98 18.10
C LYS A 119 9.01 -15.67 19.41
N ALA A 120 8.72 -15.06 20.55
CA ALA A 120 9.11 -15.54 21.86
C ALA A 120 8.17 -16.65 22.41
N THR A 121 7.03 -16.91 21.77
CA THR A 121 6.11 -17.98 22.16
C THR A 121 6.55 -19.27 21.47
N PRO A 122 7.21 -20.24 22.15
CA PRO A 122 7.53 -21.52 21.54
C PRO A 122 6.23 -22.29 21.34
N GLY A 123 6.10 -23.01 20.22
CA GLY A 123 4.91 -23.80 19.89
C GLY A 123 4.45 -24.65 21.08
N SER A 124 3.23 -24.40 21.56
CA SER A 124 2.54 -25.33 22.45
C SER A 124 2.39 -26.65 21.69
N SER A 125 3.03 -27.70 22.20
CA SER A 125 3.03 -29.06 21.68
C SER A 125 1.68 -29.75 21.91
N THR A 126 0.58 -29.08 21.61
CA THR A 126 -0.78 -29.64 21.71
C THR A 126 -1.50 -29.37 20.41
N SER A 127 -2.05 -30.45 19.86
CA SER A 127 -2.50 -30.65 18.49
C SER A 127 -3.75 -29.87 18.09
N GLU A 128 -3.70 -28.54 18.16
CA GLU A 128 -4.68 -27.64 17.53
C GLU A 128 -3.91 -26.49 16.87
N ARG A 129 -4.21 -26.18 15.61
CA ARG A 129 -3.48 -25.22 14.75
C ARG A 129 -3.36 -23.84 15.43
N SER A 130 -2.30 -23.65 16.19
CA SER A 130 -1.97 -22.38 16.83
C SER A 130 -1.64 -21.32 15.79
N ILE A 131 -2.16 -20.11 15.98
CA ILE A 131 -1.88 -18.92 15.16
C ILE A 131 -0.36 -18.60 15.11
N VAL A 132 0.41 -19.17 16.04
CA VAL A 132 1.84 -18.91 16.30
C VAL A 132 2.79 -19.48 15.24
N ASP A 133 2.33 -20.30 14.29
CA ASP A 133 3.21 -20.86 13.24
C ASP A 133 3.47 -19.91 12.04
N ILE A 134 2.94 -18.68 12.05
CA ILE A 134 3.15 -17.72 10.95
C ILE A 134 4.47 -16.97 11.17
N PRO A 135 5.36 -16.89 10.17
CA PRO A 135 6.50 -15.99 10.22
C PRO A 135 6.03 -14.55 10.50
N ALA A 136 6.62 -13.92 11.52
CA ALA A 136 6.36 -12.52 11.89
C ALA A 136 6.35 -11.52 10.70
N SER A 137 7.05 -11.84 9.62
CA SER A 137 7.13 -11.07 8.37
C SER A 137 5.89 -11.18 7.47
N ARG A 138 4.90 -12.01 7.81
CA ARG A 138 3.69 -12.28 7.00
C ARG A 138 2.38 -12.01 7.72
N ILE A 139 2.43 -11.46 8.93
CA ILE A 139 1.23 -11.16 9.72
C ILE A 139 0.68 -9.82 9.26
N GLY A 140 -0.59 -9.75 8.87
CA GLY A 140 -1.24 -8.49 8.49
C GLY A 140 -1.39 -7.51 9.67
N SER A 141 -1.52 -6.22 9.37
CA SER A 141 -1.68 -5.19 10.41
C SER A 141 -2.99 -5.36 11.20
N ALA A 142 -4.06 -5.81 10.56
CA ALA A 142 -5.34 -6.04 11.23
C ALA A 142 -5.26 -7.23 12.18
N THR A 143 -4.69 -8.36 11.73
CA THR A 143 -4.41 -9.51 12.60
C THR A 143 -3.51 -9.14 13.78
N LEU A 144 -2.45 -8.34 13.56
CA LEU A 144 -1.58 -7.88 14.66
C LEU A 144 -2.33 -7.02 15.67
N ASN A 145 -3.14 -6.07 15.19
CA ASN A 145 -3.92 -5.19 16.06
C ASN A 145 -4.94 -5.97 16.89
N ALA A 146 -5.60 -6.98 16.31
CA ALA A 146 -6.53 -7.83 17.03
C ALA A 146 -5.81 -8.69 18.09
N LEU A 147 -4.66 -9.27 17.74
CA LEU A 147 -3.92 -10.16 18.64
C LEU A 147 -3.39 -9.45 19.90
N PHE A 148 -3.06 -8.16 19.79
CA PHE A 148 -2.49 -7.37 20.88
C PHE A 148 -3.39 -6.22 21.33
N GLU A 149 -4.64 -6.18 20.86
CA GLU A 149 -5.64 -5.15 21.18
C GLU A 149 -5.13 -3.71 20.92
N LEU A 150 -4.34 -3.54 19.86
CA LEU A 150 -3.75 -2.26 19.48
C LEU A 150 -4.78 -1.40 18.75
N ASN A 151 -4.95 -0.17 19.22
CA ASN A 151 -5.80 0.84 18.61
C ASN A 151 -5.25 2.24 18.90
N SER A 152 -5.75 3.27 18.22
CA SER A 152 -5.31 4.67 18.42
C SER A 152 -5.28 5.19 19.87
N SER A 153 -5.91 4.53 20.84
CA SER A 153 -5.90 4.92 22.25
C SER A 153 -4.90 4.17 23.15
N THR A 154 -4.20 3.15 22.64
CA THR A 154 -3.27 2.31 23.42
C THR A 154 -2.18 3.12 24.13
N TRP A 155 -1.74 4.25 23.57
CA TRP A 155 -0.73 5.13 24.17
C TRP A 155 -1.13 5.70 25.54
N ARG A 156 -2.43 5.83 25.82
CA ARG A 156 -2.96 6.40 27.08
C ARG A 156 -2.56 5.58 28.31
N GLN A 157 -2.17 4.33 28.14
CA GLN A 157 -1.67 3.47 29.21
C GLN A 157 -0.22 3.80 29.60
N TYR A 158 0.52 4.48 28.73
CA TYR A 158 1.97 4.69 28.85
C TYR A 158 2.31 6.18 29.05
N TYR A 159 1.54 7.09 28.45
CA TYR A 159 1.78 8.52 28.51
C TYR A 159 0.60 9.31 29.07
N SER A 160 0.90 10.35 29.85
CA SER A 160 -0.06 11.40 30.15
C SER A 160 -0.30 12.29 28.92
N GLU A 161 -1.49 12.90 28.83
CA GLU A 161 -1.79 13.86 27.75
C GLU A 161 -0.81 15.03 27.70
N LYS A 162 -0.30 15.44 28.87
CA LYS A 162 0.68 16.52 29.01
C LYS A 162 1.99 16.18 28.29
N VAL A 163 2.51 14.97 28.48
CA VAL A 163 3.75 14.52 27.82
C VAL A 163 3.50 14.22 26.35
N TRP A 164 2.44 13.48 26.04
CA TRP A 164 2.10 13.02 24.68
C TRP A 164 1.94 14.17 23.67
N ASN A 165 1.37 15.29 24.12
CA ASN A 165 1.11 16.47 23.28
C ASN A 165 2.13 17.61 23.47
N SER A 166 3.16 17.42 24.30
CA SER A 166 4.16 18.44 24.61
C SER A 166 4.98 18.86 23.38
N ILE A 167 5.56 20.06 23.44
CA ILE A 167 6.51 20.53 22.41
C ILE A 167 7.75 19.63 22.38
N ALA A 168 8.25 19.22 23.55
CA ALA A 168 9.39 18.31 23.66
C ALA A 168 9.13 17.01 22.89
N ALA A 169 7.96 16.40 23.08
CA ALA A 169 7.56 15.18 22.38
C ALA A 169 7.54 15.32 20.85
N ARG A 170 7.44 16.54 20.32
CA ARG A 170 7.48 16.78 18.87
C ARG A 170 8.88 16.80 18.28
N VAL A 171 9.83 17.28 19.06
CA VAL A 171 11.20 17.54 18.61
C VAL A 171 12.10 16.33 18.84
N GLU A 172 11.89 15.62 19.94
CA GLU A 172 12.70 14.47 20.34
C GLU A 172 11.85 13.42 21.05
N PHE A 173 12.38 12.21 21.14
CA PHE A 173 11.76 11.15 21.91
C PHE A 173 11.81 11.46 23.43
N VAL A 174 10.63 11.54 24.04
CA VAL A 174 10.43 11.64 25.49
C VAL A 174 9.94 10.29 26.00
N PRO A 175 10.56 9.68 27.03
CA PRO A 175 10.13 8.39 27.54
C PRO A 175 8.73 8.44 28.19
N PRO A 176 8.02 7.29 28.27
CA PRO A 176 6.73 7.18 28.94
C PRO A 176 6.78 7.62 30.40
N ASP A 177 5.80 8.42 30.85
CA ASP A 177 5.72 8.96 32.20
C ASP A 177 4.75 8.19 33.12
N LEU A 178 3.84 7.39 32.58
CA LEU A 178 2.89 6.58 33.38
C LEU A 178 3.39 5.15 33.58
N LYS A 179 3.82 4.51 32.49
CA LYS A 179 4.25 3.10 32.50
C LYS A 179 5.32 2.89 31.43
N PRO A 180 6.39 2.12 31.70
CA PRO A 180 7.34 1.75 30.66
C PRO A 180 6.70 0.83 29.61
N ILE A 181 7.13 0.97 28.35
CA ILE A 181 6.70 0.07 27.27
C ILE A 181 7.37 -1.28 27.48
N PRO A 182 6.61 -2.39 27.53
CA PRO A 182 7.18 -3.71 27.73
C PRO A 182 7.92 -4.18 26.47
N ASN A 183 8.98 -4.97 26.65
CA ASN A 183 9.70 -5.60 25.53
C ASN A 183 8.91 -6.75 24.88
N VAL A 184 7.97 -7.34 25.64
CA VAL A 184 7.08 -8.43 25.24
C VAL A 184 5.69 -8.10 25.77
N ILE A 185 4.68 -8.18 24.92
CA ILE A 185 3.27 -7.95 25.24
C ILE A 185 2.62 -9.32 25.43
N THR A 186 1.95 -9.52 26.56
CA THR A 186 1.21 -10.75 26.84
C THR A 186 -0.01 -10.83 25.94
N ILE A 187 -0.23 -11.98 25.31
CA ILE A 187 -1.40 -12.26 24.48
C ILE A 187 -2.47 -12.88 25.39
N SER A 188 -3.68 -12.31 25.45
CA SER A 188 -4.80 -12.91 26.18
C SER A 188 -5.46 -14.04 25.36
N SER A 189 -6.10 -15.01 26.00
CA SER A 189 -6.84 -16.07 25.31
C SER A 189 -7.96 -15.51 24.42
N GLN A 190 -8.63 -14.45 24.86
CA GLN A 190 -9.66 -13.75 24.09
C GLN A 190 -9.07 -13.07 22.84
N SER A 191 -7.88 -12.48 22.94
CA SER A 191 -7.19 -11.86 21.80
C SER A 191 -6.73 -12.91 20.79
N GLN A 192 -6.40 -14.14 21.23
CA GLN A 192 -6.10 -15.26 20.33
C GLN A 192 -7.34 -15.69 19.53
N GLU A 193 -8.50 -15.82 20.17
CA GLU A 193 -9.75 -16.14 19.49
C GLU A 193 -10.14 -15.05 18.48
N GLN A 194 -10.02 -13.77 18.85
CA GLN A 194 -10.26 -12.66 17.94
C GLN A 194 -9.27 -12.66 16.77
N ALA A 195 -7.98 -12.91 17.02
CA ALA A 195 -6.99 -13.00 15.96
C ALA A 195 -7.22 -14.20 15.03
N ALA A 196 -7.73 -15.33 15.53
CA ALA A 196 -8.14 -16.47 14.69
C ALA A 196 -9.29 -16.06 13.77
N LEU A 197 -10.29 -15.35 14.30
CA LEU A 197 -11.41 -14.82 13.53
C LEU A 197 -10.93 -13.80 12.50
N PHE A 198 -10.06 -12.85 12.87
CA PHE A 198 -9.49 -11.88 11.95
C PHE A 198 -8.62 -12.54 10.89
N LYS A 199 -7.89 -13.61 11.20
CA LYS A 199 -7.13 -14.40 10.22
C LYS A 199 -8.05 -15.16 9.28
N GLN A 200 -9.09 -15.82 9.79
CA GLN A 200 -10.09 -16.50 8.97
C GLN A 200 -10.85 -15.49 8.10
N MET A 201 -11.08 -14.30 8.64
CA MET A 201 -11.64 -13.18 7.93
C MET A 201 -10.63 -12.62 6.92
N GLU A 202 -9.33 -12.48 7.21
CA GLU A 202 -8.29 -12.03 6.26
C GLU A 202 -8.15 -13.02 5.10
N LEU A 203 -8.22 -14.33 5.37
CA LEU A 203 -8.28 -15.37 4.33
C LEU A 203 -9.57 -15.26 3.51
N SER A 204 -10.70 -14.94 4.13
CA SER A 204 -11.97 -14.66 3.43
C SER A 204 -11.96 -13.29 2.71
N LEU A 205 -11.24 -12.31 3.23
CA LEU A 205 -11.05 -10.94 2.74
C LEU A 205 -9.93 -10.86 1.69
N LEU A 206 -9.28 -11.98 1.35
CA LEU A 206 -8.72 -12.18 0.02
C LEU A 206 -9.83 -12.09 -1.06
N GLN A 207 -11.11 -11.94 -0.69
CA GLN A 207 -12.19 -11.49 -1.58
C GLN A 207 -12.49 -9.99 -1.49
N SER A 208 -11.96 -9.27 -0.50
CA SER A 208 -12.06 -7.81 -0.38
C SER A 208 -10.90 -7.13 -1.08
N SER A 209 -11.15 -6.00 -1.75
CA SER A 209 -10.08 -5.29 -2.44
C SER A 209 -9.08 -4.70 -1.42
N PRO A 210 -7.79 -5.07 -1.48
CA PRO A 210 -6.79 -4.47 -0.61
C PRO A 210 -6.72 -2.95 -0.86
N ARG A 211 -6.23 -2.21 0.13
CA ARG A 211 -6.06 -0.76 0.03
C ARG A 211 -4.59 -0.43 -0.13
N LEU A 212 -4.33 0.61 -0.92
CA LEU A 212 -2.98 1.14 -1.04
C LEU A 212 -2.51 1.66 0.33
N PRO A 213 -1.25 1.44 0.72
CA PRO A 213 -0.69 2.04 1.92
C PRO A 213 -0.79 3.57 1.91
N THR A 214 -0.69 4.19 3.09
CA THR A 214 -0.71 5.65 3.18
C THR A 214 0.51 6.28 2.51
N VAL A 215 0.41 7.56 2.15
CA VAL A 215 1.50 8.31 1.49
C VAL A 215 2.78 8.29 2.30
N GLU A 216 2.70 8.28 3.63
CA GLU A 216 3.85 8.17 4.53
C GLU A 216 4.54 6.81 4.38
N CYS A 217 3.78 5.71 4.41
CA CYS A 217 4.32 4.36 4.21
C CYS A 217 5.00 4.23 2.85
N LEU A 218 4.36 4.73 1.79
CA LEU A 218 4.94 4.70 0.44
C LEU A 218 6.18 5.61 0.35
N SER A 219 6.17 6.79 0.98
CA SER A 219 7.33 7.69 1.02
C SER A 219 8.54 7.02 1.69
N PHE A 220 8.29 6.28 2.78
CA PHE A 220 9.32 5.50 3.47
C PHE A 220 9.84 4.36 2.59
N GLN A 221 8.96 3.58 1.97
CA GLN A 221 9.36 2.51 1.04
C GLN A 221 10.19 3.05 -0.13
N ALA A 222 9.84 4.23 -0.65
CA ALA A 222 10.60 4.87 -1.73
C ALA A 222 12.06 5.15 -1.38
N ILE A 223 12.37 5.50 -0.12
CA ILE A 223 13.75 5.71 0.33
C ILE A 223 14.61 4.46 0.08
N TRP A 224 14.06 3.30 0.40
CA TRP A 224 14.76 2.02 0.25
C TRP A 224 14.90 1.62 -1.21
N VAL A 225 13.82 1.74 -2.01
CA VAL A 225 13.90 1.51 -3.45
C VAL A 225 14.97 2.39 -4.11
N ILE A 226 15.02 3.68 -3.77
CA ILE A 226 16.01 4.62 -4.34
C ILE A 226 17.44 4.19 -3.96
N ARG A 227 17.66 3.77 -2.71
CA ARG A 227 18.98 3.32 -2.27
C ARG A 227 19.41 1.99 -2.85
N ASP A 228 18.49 1.04 -2.92
CA ASP A 228 18.74 -0.24 -3.58
C ASP A 228 19.16 -0.01 -5.02
N VAL A 229 18.49 0.91 -5.72
CA VAL A 229 18.83 1.30 -7.08
C VAL A 229 20.20 1.98 -7.16
N GLN A 230 20.56 2.85 -6.21
CA GLN A 230 21.90 3.45 -6.15
C GLN A 230 22.98 2.39 -5.93
N ALA A 231 22.73 1.39 -5.08
CA ALA A 231 23.64 0.27 -4.87
C ALA A 231 23.74 -0.63 -6.13
N LEU A 232 22.61 -0.85 -6.81
CA LEU A 232 22.57 -1.59 -8.07
C LEU A 232 23.31 -0.86 -9.19
N ALA A 233 23.23 0.47 -9.26
CA ALA A 233 23.84 1.28 -10.34
C ALA A 233 25.36 1.08 -10.48
N GLY A 234 26.05 0.62 -9.43
CA GLY A 234 27.47 0.26 -9.46
C GLY A 234 27.77 -1.20 -9.86
N SER A 235 26.74 -2.00 -10.18
CA SER A 235 26.84 -3.43 -10.51
C SER A 235 26.65 -3.68 -12.02
N SER A 236 27.21 -4.77 -12.54
CA SER A 236 26.96 -5.22 -13.93
C SER A 236 25.52 -5.70 -14.17
N MET A 237 24.70 -5.80 -13.13
CA MET A 237 23.34 -6.36 -13.20
C MET A 237 22.27 -5.38 -13.69
N VAL A 238 22.58 -4.09 -13.85
CA VAL A 238 21.55 -3.06 -14.00
C VAL A 238 20.75 -3.14 -15.30
N ASP A 239 21.38 -3.63 -16.37
CA ASP A 239 20.73 -3.82 -17.66
C ASP A 239 20.39 -5.29 -17.93
N SER A 240 20.50 -6.14 -16.91
CA SER A 240 20.16 -7.56 -17.00
C SER A 240 18.65 -7.74 -17.20
N PRO A 241 18.22 -8.59 -18.16
CA PRO A 241 16.83 -8.95 -18.30
C PRO A 241 16.30 -9.83 -17.16
N SER A 242 17.18 -10.36 -16.28
CA SER A 242 16.80 -11.21 -15.15
C SER A 242 16.49 -10.38 -13.90
N ILE A 243 15.21 -10.09 -13.70
CA ILE A 243 14.67 -9.27 -12.63
C ILE A 243 14.64 -10.06 -11.31
N SER A 244 15.52 -9.67 -10.39
CA SER A 244 15.73 -10.33 -9.10
C SER A 244 14.98 -9.68 -7.93
N SER A 245 14.70 -8.38 -8.00
CA SER A 245 14.05 -7.60 -6.93
C SER A 245 13.09 -6.56 -7.49
N HIS A 246 12.23 -6.01 -6.63
CA HIS A 246 11.31 -4.95 -7.02
C HIS A 246 12.04 -3.67 -7.43
N SER A 247 13.08 -3.29 -6.68
CA SER A 247 13.95 -2.16 -7.01
C SER A 247 14.62 -2.35 -8.39
N HIS A 248 15.03 -3.57 -8.72
CA HIS A 248 15.57 -3.90 -10.05
C HIS A 248 14.49 -3.77 -11.14
N LEU A 249 13.28 -4.28 -10.91
CA LEU A 249 12.16 -4.14 -11.84
C LEU A 249 11.89 -2.68 -12.20
N LEU A 250 11.76 -1.81 -11.19
CA LEU A 250 11.47 -0.40 -11.39
C LEU A 250 12.60 0.32 -12.14
N LEU A 251 13.85 0.00 -11.83
CA LEU A 251 15.01 0.56 -12.52
C LEU A 251 15.11 0.09 -13.98
N TYR A 252 14.86 -1.19 -14.23
CA TYR A 252 14.84 -1.75 -15.58
C TYR A 252 13.78 -1.04 -16.44
N LEU A 253 12.54 -0.95 -15.94
CA LEU A 253 11.46 -0.27 -16.64
C LEU A 253 11.75 1.22 -16.85
N TYR A 254 12.29 1.91 -15.85
CA TYR A 254 12.71 3.30 -15.99
C TYR A 254 13.74 3.48 -17.10
N ARG A 255 14.79 2.65 -17.14
CA ARG A 255 15.83 2.76 -18.17
C ARG A 255 15.31 2.44 -19.56
N LYS A 256 14.54 1.37 -19.71
CA LYS A 256 14.07 0.92 -21.02
C LYS A 256 12.92 1.75 -21.57
N LEU A 257 11.99 2.19 -20.72
CA LEU A 257 10.79 2.92 -21.17
C LEU A 257 10.96 4.45 -21.11
N ILE A 258 11.72 5.00 -20.16
CA ILE A 258 11.91 6.45 -20.04
C ILE A 258 13.23 6.91 -20.67
N VAL A 259 14.34 6.26 -20.36
CA VAL A 259 15.65 6.73 -20.83
C VAL A 259 15.92 6.32 -22.28
N GLY A 260 15.63 5.07 -22.63
CA GLY A 260 15.93 4.43 -23.91
C GLY A 260 14.81 4.40 -24.95
N SER A 261 13.67 5.06 -24.70
CA SER A 261 12.56 5.12 -25.66
C SER A 261 12.83 6.19 -26.73
N GLU A 262 13.48 5.80 -27.83
CA GLU A 262 13.61 6.64 -29.03
C GLU A 262 12.44 6.44 -30.01
N ASN A 263 11.78 5.26 -29.98
CA ASN A 263 10.79 4.83 -30.97
C ASN A 263 9.33 4.85 -30.47
N GLY A 264 9.07 5.54 -29.37
CA GLY A 264 7.75 5.64 -28.74
C GLY A 264 7.45 4.50 -27.75
N PRO A 265 6.55 4.76 -26.77
CA PRO A 265 6.39 3.91 -25.60
C PRO A 265 5.79 2.52 -25.88
N GLY A 266 4.91 2.39 -26.88
CA GLY A 266 4.16 1.16 -27.15
C GLY A 266 4.95 0.01 -27.77
N LYS A 267 5.74 0.30 -28.82
CA LYS A 267 6.57 -0.73 -29.46
C LYS A 267 7.68 -1.22 -28.53
N THR A 268 8.24 -0.29 -27.76
CA THR A 268 9.28 -0.60 -26.77
C THR A 268 8.74 -1.50 -25.65
N ALA A 269 7.47 -1.35 -25.26
CA ALA A 269 6.84 -2.08 -24.16
C ALA A 269 6.71 -3.59 -24.43
N LEU A 270 6.17 -4.00 -25.57
CA LEU A 270 6.00 -5.43 -25.91
C LEU A 270 7.35 -6.14 -26.04
N GLU A 271 8.31 -5.50 -26.72
CA GLU A 271 9.68 -6.01 -26.83
C GLU A 271 10.37 -6.16 -25.46
N GLN A 272 10.10 -5.26 -24.51
CA GLN A 272 10.63 -5.40 -23.16
C GLN A 272 9.96 -6.54 -22.40
N ALA A 273 8.65 -6.75 -22.55
CA ALA A 273 7.94 -7.85 -21.91
C ALA A 273 8.53 -9.22 -22.28
N GLU A 274 8.85 -9.42 -23.56
CA GLU A 274 9.49 -10.64 -24.05
C GLU A 274 10.89 -10.85 -23.43
N LYS A 275 11.67 -9.77 -23.31
CA LYS A 275 13.04 -9.82 -22.77
C LYS A 275 13.06 -10.06 -21.26
N MET A 276 12.08 -9.54 -20.52
CA MET A 276 12.03 -9.65 -19.06
C MET A 276 11.90 -11.10 -18.61
N SER A 277 12.67 -11.50 -17.61
CA SER A 277 12.63 -12.83 -16.99
C SER A 277 12.92 -12.71 -15.49
N GLY A 278 12.62 -13.73 -14.71
CA GLY A 278 12.95 -13.79 -13.29
C GLY A 278 11.75 -13.99 -12.37
N PRO A 279 11.98 -14.25 -11.07
CA PRO A 279 10.96 -14.70 -10.13
C PRO A 279 9.83 -13.70 -9.84
N ARG A 280 9.98 -12.42 -10.22
CA ARG A 280 8.93 -11.39 -10.03
C ARG A 280 8.08 -11.12 -11.27
N VAL A 281 8.50 -11.64 -12.42
CA VAL A 281 7.90 -11.39 -13.74
C VAL A 281 7.89 -12.69 -14.54
N ASP A 282 7.58 -13.78 -13.86
CA ASP A 282 7.58 -15.15 -14.37
C ASP A 282 6.38 -15.46 -15.28
N SER A 283 5.36 -14.60 -15.26
CA SER A 283 4.13 -14.73 -16.03
C SER A 283 3.97 -13.57 -17.04
N VAL A 284 3.25 -13.83 -18.15
CA VAL A 284 2.89 -12.77 -19.12
C VAL A 284 2.07 -11.68 -18.45
N THR A 285 1.09 -12.03 -17.61
CA THR A 285 0.26 -11.07 -16.89
C THR A 285 1.07 -10.19 -15.94
N HIS A 286 2.06 -10.76 -15.22
CA HIS A 286 2.93 -9.99 -14.31
C HIS A 286 3.74 -8.93 -15.06
N LYS A 287 4.37 -9.32 -16.16
CA LYS A 287 5.16 -8.42 -17.01
C LYS A 287 4.30 -7.28 -17.53
N MET A 288 3.16 -7.62 -18.14
CA MET A 288 2.28 -6.64 -18.78
C MET A 288 1.65 -5.69 -17.75
N PHE A 289 1.26 -6.19 -16.57
CA PHE A 289 0.76 -5.33 -15.49
C PHE A 289 1.76 -4.23 -15.14
N TRP A 290 3.00 -4.59 -14.81
CA TRP A 290 4.00 -3.61 -14.39
C TRP A 290 4.36 -2.63 -15.50
N ILE A 291 4.47 -3.10 -16.74
CA ILE A 291 4.67 -2.24 -17.91
C ILE A 291 3.51 -1.24 -18.04
N GLN A 292 2.26 -1.68 -17.95
CA GLN A 292 1.09 -0.81 -18.06
C GLN A 292 1.04 0.24 -16.95
N VAL A 293 1.20 -0.16 -15.68
CA VAL A 293 1.24 0.80 -14.56
C VAL A 293 2.36 1.83 -14.76
N PHE A 294 3.53 1.38 -15.23
CA PHE A 294 4.67 2.25 -15.45
C PHE A 294 4.42 3.26 -16.58
N LEU A 295 3.82 2.82 -17.69
CA LEU A 295 3.42 3.69 -18.80
C LEU A 295 2.37 4.73 -18.38
N ILE A 296 1.40 4.33 -17.54
CA ILE A 296 0.40 5.27 -16.98
C ILE A 296 1.10 6.32 -16.10
N ALA A 297 2.02 5.91 -15.23
CA ALA A 297 2.79 6.81 -14.38
C ALA A 297 3.65 7.78 -15.20
N MET A 298 4.23 7.32 -16.32
CA MET A 298 4.94 8.17 -17.28
C MET A 298 4.03 9.20 -17.93
N ALA A 299 2.89 8.77 -18.50
CA ALA A 299 1.94 9.67 -19.16
C ALA A 299 1.46 10.77 -18.20
N ARG A 300 1.20 10.42 -16.94
CA ARG A 300 0.83 11.40 -15.89
C ARG A 300 1.96 12.37 -15.57
N ALA A 301 3.19 11.89 -15.47
CA ALA A 301 4.35 12.74 -15.22
C ALA A 301 4.57 13.74 -16.36
N GLU A 302 4.44 13.28 -17.61
CA GLU A 302 4.52 14.15 -18.79
C GLU A 302 3.38 15.18 -18.85
N ALA A 303 2.14 14.78 -18.55
CA ALA A 303 1.00 15.69 -18.52
C ALA A 303 1.19 16.77 -17.44
N SER A 304 1.69 16.39 -16.26
CA SER A 304 2.00 17.32 -15.18
C SER A 304 3.12 18.30 -15.57
N LYS A 305 4.13 17.82 -16.31
CA LYS A 305 5.22 18.67 -16.83
C LYS A 305 4.71 19.68 -17.85
N LYS A 306 3.85 19.26 -18.80
CA LYS A 306 3.24 20.16 -19.80
C LYS A 306 2.38 21.27 -19.17
N LEU A 307 1.81 21.03 -17.99
CA LEU A 307 1.06 22.03 -17.23
C LEU A 307 1.96 23.01 -16.48
N ALA A 308 3.16 22.59 -16.06
CA ALA A 308 4.11 23.38 -15.29
C ALA A 308 5.12 24.15 -16.17
N ASP A 309 5.56 23.57 -17.29
CA ASP A 309 6.58 24.11 -18.18
C ASP A 309 5.94 24.77 -19.41
N LYS A 310 5.75 26.09 -19.36
CA LYS A 310 5.71 26.93 -20.57
C LYS A 310 7.07 27.52 -20.96
N GLU A 311 8.09 27.45 -20.10
CA GLU A 311 9.35 28.22 -20.31
C GLU A 311 10.68 27.50 -19.99
N THR A 312 10.70 26.22 -19.65
CA THR A 312 11.96 25.53 -19.29
C THR A 312 12.26 24.28 -20.14
N SER A 313 13.51 24.18 -20.59
CA SER A 313 14.08 23.09 -21.38
C SER A 313 13.81 21.71 -20.74
N PRO A 314 13.55 20.64 -21.51
CA PRO A 314 13.13 19.37 -20.97
C PRO A 314 14.33 18.59 -20.41
N GLU A 315 14.78 18.91 -19.19
CA GLU A 315 15.64 17.97 -18.46
C GLU A 315 14.88 16.66 -18.22
N LYS A 316 15.51 15.52 -18.55
CA LYS A 316 14.96 14.19 -18.29
C LYS A 316 14.84 14.02 -16.77
N ALA A 317 13.63 13.75 -16.27
CA ALA A 317 13.39 13.57 -14.84
C ALA A 317 14.23 12.40 -14.32
N THR A 318 15.02 12.60 -13.25
CA THR A 318 15.84 11.54 -12.64
C THR A 318 14.97 10.41 -12.08
N PHE A 319 15.54 9.20 -11.92
CA PHE A 319 14.82 8.05 -11.34
C PHE A 319 14.20 8.39 -9.97
N GLU A 320 14.99 9.05 -9.12
CA GLU A 320 14.56 9.48 -7.79
C GLU A 320 13.37 10.46 -7.85
N ALA A 321 13.42 11.46 -8.73
CA ALA A 321 12.31 12.39 -8.92
C ALA A 321 11.05 11.68 -9.45
N PHE A 322 11.22 10.76 -10.40
CA PHE A 322 10.12 9.98 -10.97
C PHE A 322 9.42 9.10 -9.93
N ILE A 323 10.19 8.36 -9.12
CA ILE A 323 9.63 7.50 -8.07
C ILE A 323 8.93 8.33 -6.99
N ARG A 324 9.51 9.47 -6.56
CA ARG A 324 8.86 10.36 -5.59
C ARG A 324 7.58 11.00 -6.11
N GLY A 325 7.46 11.20 -7.42
CA GLY A 325 6.22 11.63 -8.07
C GLY A 325 5.18 10.53 -8.20
N ASN A 326 5.60 9.26 -8.24
CA ASN A 326 4.75 8.09 -8.48
C ASN A 326 4.90 7.05 -7.36
N LEU A 327 4.63 7.47 -6.12
CA LEU A 327 4.86 6.66 -4.92
C LEU A 327 4.13 5.30 -4.90
N HIS A 328 3.04 5.13 -5.63
CA HIS A 328 2.33 3.85 -5.69
C HIS A 328 3.19 2.73 -6.33
N LEU A 329 4.16 3.08 -7.18
CA LEU A 329 5.04 2.11 -7.85
C LEU A 329 5.93 1.33 -6.88
N VAL A 330 6.26 1.90 -5.71
CA VAL A 330 7.17 1.25 -4.75
C VAL A 330 6.47 0.17 -3.94
N HIS A 331 5.14 0.09 -4.01
CA HIS A 331 4.38 -0.92 -3.32
C HIS A 331 4.45 -2.25 -4.08
N GLU A 332 5.21 -3.21 -3.57
CA GLU A 332 5.41 -4.50 -4.26
C GLU A 332 4.10 -5.28 -4.49
N ASP A 333 3.17 -5.20 -3.53
CA ASP A 333 1.87 -5.86 -3.59
C ASP A 333 0.82 -5.06 -4.36
N LEU A 334 1.22 -4.03 -5.14
CA LEU A 334 0.30 -3.26 -5.98
C LEU A 334 -0.60 -4.14 -6.88
N PRO A 335 -0.13 -5.24 -7.50
CA PRO A 335 -1.01 -6.11 -8.28
C PRO A 335 -2.21 -6.63 -7.52
N SER A 336 -2.09 -6.83 -6.20
CA SER A 336 -3.20 -7.31 -5.37
C SER A 336 -4.38 -6.34 -5.35
N LEU A 337 -4.19 -5.06 -5.63
CA LEU A 337 -5.30 -4.11 -5.75
C LEU A 337 -6.17 -4.39 -6.99
N TYR A 338 -5.61 -5.05 -8.01
CA TYR A 338 -6.18 -5.24 -9.34
C TYR A 338 -6.59 -6.69 -9.58
N TYR A 339 -5.84 -7.64 -9.02
CA TYR A 339 -6.01 -9.05 -9.24
C TYR A 339 -6.32 -9.81 -7.96
N THR A 340 -7.23 -10.77 -8.05
CA THR A 340 -7.34 -11.84 -7.06
C THR A 340 -6.14 -12.80 -7.16
N PRO A 341 -5.72 -13.44 -6.05
CA PRO A 341 -4.68 -14.47 -6.07
C PRO A 341 -4.97 -15.58 -7.07
N GLU A 342 -6.25 -15.97 -7.20
CA GLU A 342 -6.72 -17.01 -8.10
C GLU A 342 -6.38 -16.71 -9.56
N ILE A 343 -6.60 -15.47 -10.01
CA ILE A 343 -6.24 -15.06 -11.37
C ILE A 343 -4.73 -14.82 -11.49
N TRP A 344 -4.16 -14.08 -10.54
CA TRP A 344 -2.75 -13.67 -10.57
C TRP A 344 -1.77 -14.86 -10.63
N GLN A 345 -2.12 -15.97 -9.96
CA GLN A 345 -1.30 -17.19 -9.91
C GLN A 345 -1.83 -18.29 -10.84
N SER A 346 -2.84 -18.01 -11.67
CA SER A 346 -3.40 -19.00 -12.59
C SER A 346 -2.37 -19.42 -13.66
N LYS A 347 -2.50 -20.66 -14.14
CA LYS A 347 -1.71 -21.12 -15.29
C LYS A 347 -1.95 -20.26 -16.53
N GLU A 348 -3.20 -19.84 -16.74
CA GLU A 348 -3.57 -19.00 -17.87
C GLU A 348 -2.85 -17.64 -17.83
N ALA A 349 -2.69 -17.03 -16.64
CA ALA A 349 -1.94 -15.77 -16.49
C ALA A 349 -0.47 -15.86 -16.89
N SER A 350 0.09 -17.08 -16.86
CA SER A 350 1.46 -17.35 -17.30
C SER A 350 1.62 -17.37 -18.81
N GLU A 351 0.57 -17.72 -19.55
CA GLU A 351 0.60 -17.89 -21.00
C GLU A 351 0.04 -16.67 -21.73
N VAL A 352 -0.99 -16.03 -21.16
CA VAL A 352 -1.72 -14.92 -21.77
C VAL A 352 -1.92 -13.81 -20.74
N MET A 353 -2.00 -12.56 -21.21
CA MET A 353 -2.38 -11.44 -20.37
C MET A 353 -3.87 -11.55 -19.98
N ILE A 354 -4.15 -11.68 -18.69
CA ILE A 354 -5.53 -11.65 -18.16
C ILE A 354 -5.87 -10.25 -17.67
N ALA A 355 -7.10 -9.80 -17.96
CA ALA A 355 -7.61 -8.53 -17.46
C ALA A 355 -7.79 -8.55 -15.92
N PRO A 356 -7.58 -7.41 -15.24
CA PRO A 356 -7.86 -7.26 -13.81
C PRO A 356 -9.32 -7.58 -13.45
N ASP A 357 -9.54 -8.29 -12.35
CA ASP A 357 -10.88 -8.67 -11.86
C ASP A 357 -11.36 -7.88 -10.64
N ARG A 358 -10.45 -7.25 -9.88
CA ARG A 358 -10.82 -6.42 -8.72
C ARG A 358 -11.06 -4.97 -9.06
N ARG A 359 -10.16 -4.37 -9.84
CA ARG A 359 -10.20 -2.95 -10.22
C ARG A 359 -9.81 -2.80 -11.67
N ARG A 360 -10.52 -1.93 -12.38
CA ARG A 360 -10.09 -1.54 -13.73
C ARG A 360 -8.81 -0.73 -13.63
N MET A 361 -7.88 -0.99 -14.55
CA MET A 361 -6.67 -0.17 -14.71
C MET A 361 -7.00 1.25 -15.19
N ASP A 362 -8.22 1.44 -15.71
CA ASP A 362 -8.79 2.74 -16.08
C ASP A 362 -8.96 3.70 -14.90
N GLY A 363 -8.94 3.21 -13.65
CA GLY A 363 -9.13 4.04 -12.44
C GLY A 363 -8.05 5.09 -12.18
N PHE A 364 -6.96 5.09 -12.95
CA PHE A 364 -5.96 6.17 -12.97
C PHE A 364 -6.18 7.21 -14.07
N LEU A 365 -7.13 6.98 -14.99
CA LEU A 365 -7.38 7.79 -16.16
C LEU A 365 -8.65 8.64 -15.96
N GLU A 366 -8.50 9.81 -15.34
CA GLU A 366 -9.55 10.83 -15.43
C GLU A 366 -9.71 11.33 -16.87
N SER A 367 -10.81 10.88 -17.48
CA SER A 367 -11.65 11.45 -18.55
C SER A 367 -11.10 12.10 -19.82
N ARG A 368 -9.82 12.45 -19.98
CA ARG A 368 -9.35 13.21 -21.17
C ARG A 368 -8.35 12.53 -22.10
N ASP A 369 -7.74 11.41 -21.70
CA ASP A 369 -6.72 10.71 -22.50
C ASP A 369 -7.16 9.33 -23.03
N LYS A 370 -8.46 9.00 -22.95
CA LYS A 370 -9.01 7.70 -23.40
C LYS A 370 -8.71 7.38 -24.86
N GLU A 371 -8.65 8.38 -25.74
CA GLU A 371 -8.45 8.15 -27.18
C GLU A 371 -6.98 7.90 -27.56
N LYS A 372 -6.00 8.39 -26.78
CA LYS A 372 -4.58 8.19 -27.11
C LYS A 372 -3.99 6.90 -26.54
N LEU A 373 -4.54 6.40 -25.42
CA LEU A 373 -4.11 5.12 -24.83
C LEU A 373 -4.90 3.91 -25.32
N GLY A 374 -6.07 4.08 -25.95
CA GLY A 374 -6.79 2.97 -26.58
C GLY A 374 -5.95 2.20 -27.61
N GLN A 375 -4.94 2.84 -28.20
CA GLN A 375 -3.97 2.22 -29.11
C GLN A 375 -2.78 1.52 -28.41
N LEU A 376 -2.60 1.73 -27.10
CA LEU A 376 -1.53 1.15 -26.29
C LEU A 376 -2.00 -0.01 -25.39
N VAL A 377 -3.31 -0.09 -25.13
CA VAL A 377 -3.92 -1.05 -24.19
C VAL A 377 -4.44 -2.33 -24.89
N PHE A 378 -4.54 -2.32 -26.22
CA PHE A 378 -4.99 -3.47 -27.03
C PHE A 378 -4.03 -3.80 -28.18
N ILE A 379 -2.79 -4.16 -27.83
CA ILE A 379 -1.93 -4.99 -28.68
C ILE A 379 -1.51 -6.21 -27.87
#